data_AF-A0A933S911-F1
#
_entry.id   AF-A0A933S911-F1
#
_cell.length_a   1.000
_cell.length_b   1.000
_cell.length_c   1.000
_cell.angle_alpha   90.00
_cell.angle_beta   90.00
_cell.angle_gamma   90.00
#
_symmetry.space_group_name_H-M   'P 1'
#
loop_
_entity.id
_entity.type
_entity.pdbx_description
1 polymer ?
#
loop_
_entity_poly.entity_id
_entity_poly.type
_entity_poly.pdbx_seq_one_letter_code
_entity_poly.pdbx_strand_id
1 'polypeptide(L)'
;MDVRTIRRHNLERLIREAGGQRHLARRTGVSAAYLSQVLSERVNRNVGHNLARRLEAGMHKPYGWMDVADPALLPAMADRVRERERPEAAYGTPTPRRRGLGRLVAEAGGVAPLAERAAVWLPYLVAVVQGGGGVPWGLARRLEAAMERPRGWMDRAGAG
;
A
#
# COMPACT_ATOMS: atom_id res chain seq x y z
N MET A 1 2.62 2.77 6.73
CA MET A 1 1.53 1.87 7.18
C MET A 1 1.58 1.80 8.70
N ASP A 2 0.44 1.87 9.37
CA ASP A 2 0.39 1.71 10.82
C ASP A 2 0.52 0.23 11.23
N VAL A 3 1.16 -0.04 12.36
CA VAL A 3 1.44 -1.39 12.88
C VAL A 3 0.15 -2.22 13.04
N ARG A 4 -0.99 -1.55 13.26
CA ARG A 4 -2.32 -2.17 13.37
C ARG A 4 -2.74 -2.88 12.07
N THR A 5 -2.47 -2.26 10.93
CA THR A 5 -2.81 -2.82 9.61
C THR A 5 -1.93 -4.03 9.29
N ILE A 6 -0.64 -3.95 9.61
CA ILE A 6 0.31 -5.05 9.44
C ILE A 6 -0.13 -6.27 10.26
N ARG A 7 -0.39 -6.06 11.56
CA ARG A 7 -0.82 -7.13 12.45
C ARG A 7 -2.14 -7.77 12.05
N ARG A 8 -3.10 -6.99 11.54
CA ARG A 8 -4.38 -7.52 11.07
C ARG A 8 -4.20 -8.43 9.84
N HIS A 9 -3.40 -7.98 8.87
CA HIS A 9 -3.10 -8.82 7.72
C HIS A 9 -2.35 -10.10 8.11
N ASN A 10 -1.35 -9.96 8.98
CA ASN A 10 -0.60 -11.11 9.48
C ASN A 10 -1.50 -12.08 10.27
N LEU A 11 -2.49 -11.59 11.01
CA LEU A 11 -3.51 -12.44 11.64
C LEU A 11 -4.32 -13.25 10.61
N GLU A 12 -4.79 -12.64 9.52
CA GLU A 12 -5.49 -13.35 8.43
C GLU A 12 -4.63 -14.44 7.80
N ARG A 13 -3.31 -14.22 7.71
CA ARG A 13 -2.35 -15.23 7.26
C ARG A 13 -2.24 -16.39 8.25
N LEU A 14 -2.06 -16.10 9.53
CA LEU A 14 -1.98 -17.15 10.55
C LEU A 14 -3.26 -17.99 10.61
N ILE A 15 -4.43 -17.38 10.34
CA ILE A 15 -5.70 -18.11 10.23
C ILE A 15 -5.67 -19.10 9.07
N ARG A 16 -5.19 -18.68 7.89
CA ARG A 16 -5.05 -19.57 6.73
C ARG A 16 -4.02 -20.67 6.98
N GLU A 17 -2.86 -20.34 7.52
CA GLU A 17 -1.82 -21.30 7.91
C GLU A 17 -2.26 -22.26 9.03
N ALA A 18 -3.28 -21.89 9.80
CA ALA A 18 -3.91 -22.77 10.78
C ALA A 18 -5.01 -23.66 10.22
N GLY A 19 -5.45 -23.44 8.98
CA GLY A 19 -6.64 -24.11 8.47
C GLY A 19 -7.93 -23.59 9.10
N GLY A 20 -7.93 -22.35 9.62
CA GLY A 20 -9.10 -21.66 10.12
C GLY A 20 -8.98 -21.12 11.55
N GLN A 21 -9.91 -20.24 11.93
CA GLN A 21 -9.88 -19.51 13.20
C GLN A 21 -9.95 -20.42 14.43
N ARG A 22 -10.74 -21.50 14.37
CA ARG A 22 -10.86 -22.47 15.48
C ARG A 22 -9.55 -23.19 15.75
N HIS A 23 -8.82 -23.53 14.69
CA HIS A 23 -7.54 -24.21 14.82
C HIS A 23 -6.47 -23.25 15.34
N LEU A 24 -6.46 -21.99 14.85
CA LEU A 24 -5.59 -20.94 15.38
C LEU A 24 -5.84 -20.69 16.88
N ALA A 25 -7.11 -20.64 17.29
CA ALA A 25 -7.50 -20.50 18.69
C ALA A 25 -6.92 -21.61 19.57
N ARG A 26 -7.00 -22.87 19.12
CA ARG A 26 -6.40 -24.01 19.82
C ARG A 26 -4.88 -23.91 19.94
N ARG A 27 -4.19 -23.50 18.87
CA ARG A 27 -2.72 -23.40 18.86
C ARG A 27 -2.16 -22.25 19.71
N THR A 28 -2.92 -21.17 19.86
CA THR A 28 -2.47 -19.93 20.53
C THR A 28 -3.07 -19.75 21.93
N GLY A 29 -4.02 -20.61 22.31
CA GLY A 29 -4.80 -20.49 23.55
C GLY A 29 -5.67 -19.22 23.60
N VAL A 30 -5.87 -18.55 22.47
CA VAL A 30 -6.74 -17.37 22.34
C VAL A 30 -8.14 -17.85 21.99
N SER A 31 -9.18 -17.28 22.60
CA SER A 31 -10.55 -17.71 22.29
C SER A 31 -10.95 -17.35 20.85
N ALA A 32 -11.68 -18.24 20.18
CA ALA A 32 -12.18 -18.00 18.83
C ALA A 32 -13.11 -16.77 18.78
N ALA A 33 -13.88 -16.54 19.84
CA ALA A 33 -14.72 -15.34 19.98
C ALA A 33 -13.89 -14.05 20.00
N TYR A 34 -12.75 -14.05 20.71
CA TYR A 34 -11.85 -12.89 20.75
C TYR A 34 -11.19 -12.66 19.40
N LEU A 35 -10.77 -13.71 18.70
CA LEU A 35 -10.25 -13.60 17.32
C LEU A 35 -11.31 -13.02 16.36
N SER A 36 -12.56 -13.47 16.44
CA SER A 36 -13.65 -12.94 15.60
C SER A 36 -13.97 -11.47 15.91
N GLN A 37 -13.89 -11.05 17.17
CA GLN A 37 -14.08 -9.65 17.54
C GLN A 37 -12.95 -8.76 17.03
N VAL A 38 -11.70 -9.22 17.04
CA VAL A 38 -10.55 -8.48 16.51
C VAL A 38 -10.57 -8.42 14.97
N LEU A 39 -11.21 -9.38 14.31
CA LEU A 39 -11.42 -9.38 12.86
C LEU A 39 -12.69 -8.64 12.42
N SER A 40 -13.64 -8.37 13.32
CA SER A 40 -14.85 -7.64 12.96
C SER A 40 -14.51 -6.19 12.62
N GLU A 41 -15.09 -5.64 11.55
CA GLU A 41 -14.98 -4.22 11.22
C GLU A 41 -15.92 -3.36 12.07
N ARG A 42 -16.98 -3.95 12.62
CA ARG A 42 -17.94 -3.27 13.50
C ARG A 42 -17.37 -2.96 14.87
N VAL A 43 -16.40 -3.76 15.31
CA VAL A 43 -15.73 -3.60 16.60
C VAL A 43 -14.35 -3.06 16.29
N ASN A 44 -14.07 -1.79 16.61
CA ASN A 44 -12.75 -1.16 16.39
C ASN A 44 -11.67 -1.72 17.35
N ARG A 45 -11.56 -3.06 17.43
CA ARG A 45 -10.57 -3.78 18.21
C ARG A 45 -9.41 -4.16 17.31
N ASN A 46 -8.22 -3.74 17.73
CA ASN A 46 -6.98 -3.98 17.01
C ASN A 46 -6.18 -5.11 17.68
N VAL A 47 -5.26 -5.72 16.92
CA VAL A 47 -4.29 -6.67 17.49
C VAL A 47 -3.29 -5.88 18.36
N GLY A 48 -3.54 -5.88 19.66
CA GLY A 48 -2.63 -5.31 20.65
C GLY A 48 -1.33 -6.11 20.77
N HIS A 49 -0.34 -5.54 21.44
CA HIS A 49 0.99 -6.14 21.61
C HIS A 49 0.92 -7.55 22.23
N ASN A 50 0.19 -7.71 23.33
CA ASN A 50 0.06 -9.00 24.02
C ASN A 50 -0.57 -10.09 23.14
N LEU A 51 -1.57 -9.73 22.34
CA LEU A 51 -2.17 -10.67 21.39
C LEU A 51 -1.18 -11.03 20.27
N ALA A 52 -0.45 -10.05 19.74
CA ALA A 52 0.57 -10.28 18.71
C ALA A 52 1.63 -11.29 19.17
N ARG A 53 2.21 -11.11 20.37
CA ARG A 53 3.21 -12.02 20.92
C ARG A 53 2.68 -13.43 21.14
N ARG A 54 1.44 -13.56 21.64
CA ARG A 54 0.78 -14.87 21.82
C ARG A 54 0.53 -15.60 20.52
N LEU A 55 0.14 -14.86 19.48
CA LEU A 55 -0.05 -15.40 18.13
C LEU A 55 1.29 -15.88 17.54
N GLU A 56 2.37 -15.11 17.70
CA GLU A 56 3.71 -15.50 17.26
C GLU A 56 4.17 -16.78 17.94
N ALA A 57 4.06 -16.85 19.27
CA ALA A 57 4.46 -18.01 20.05
C ALA A 57 3.65 -19.27 19.66
N GLY A 58 2.33 -19.18 19.62
CA GLY A 58 1.46 -20.32 19.28
C GLY A 58 1.55 -20.76 17.81
N MET A 59 2.20 -19.96 16.96
CA MET A 59 2.43 -20.26 15.54
C MET A 59 3.90 -20.50 15.21
N HIS A 60 4.77 -20.57 16.22
CA HIS A 60 6.22 -20.72 16.08
C HIS A 60 6.84 -19.69 15.12
N LYS A 61 6.36 -18.45 15.15
CA LYS A 61 6.94 -17.34 14.40
C LYS A 61 7.99 -16.61 15.24
N PRO A 62 9.00 -16.00 14.60
CA PRO A 62 9.95 -15.13 15.29
C PRO A 62 9.23 -13.98 16.03
N TYR A 63 9.81 -13.56 17.16
CA TYR A 63 9.33 -12.37 17.88
C TYR A 63 9.32 -11.15 16.94
N GLY A 64 8.22 -10.40 16.92
CA GLY A 64 8.09 -9.23 16.04
C GLY A 64 7.58 -9.57 14.64
N TRP A 65 7.37 -10.84 14.29
CA TRP A 65 6.83 -11.23 12.98
C TRP A 65 5.48 -10.59 12.67
N MET A 66 4.62 -10.38 13.67
CA MET A 66 3.33 -9.71 13.49
C MET A 66 3.48 -8.21 13.17
N ASP A 67 4.64 -7.60 13.44
CA ASP A 67 4.93 -6.18 13.22
C ASP A 67 5.64 -5.91 11.89
N VAL A 68 6.17 -6.95 11.25
CA VAL A 68 6.87 -6.86 9.97
C VAL A 68 5.89 -7.14 8.85
N ALA A 69 5.82 -6.21 7.89
CA ALA A 69 5.04 -6.42 6.67
C ALA A 69 5.71 -7.50 5.81
N ASP A 70 4.90 -8.42 5.29
CA ASP A 70 5.38 -9.39 4.31
C ASP A 70 5.78 -8.69 3.00
N PRO A 71 6.92 -9.02 2.39
CA PRO A 71 7.27 -8.57 1.04
C PRO A 71 6.18 -8.84 -0.01
N ALA A 72 5.43 -9.94 0.10
CA ALA A 72 4.30 -10.29 -0.78
C ALA A 72 3.03 -9.44 -0.51
N LEU A 73 3.01 -8.70 0.60
CA LEU A 73 1.98 -7.72 0.93
C LEU A 73 2.22 -6.42 0.16
N LEU A 74 3.46 -6.11 -0.25
CA LEU A 74 3.82 -4.85 -0.93
C LEU A 74 2.95 -4.54 -2.17
N PRO A 75 2.57 -5.52 -3.02
CA PRO A 75 1.65 -5.27 -4.14
C PRO A 75 0.20 -5.00 -3.68
N ALA A 76 -0.33 -5.75 -2.71
CA ALA A 76 -1.71 -5.58 -2.20
C ALA A 76 -1.86 -4.36 -1.26
N MET A 77 -0.78 -3.95 -0.60
CA MET A 77 -0.67 -2.71 0.19
C MET A 77 -0.81 -1.48 -0.70
N ALA A 78 -0.22 -1.53 -1.91
CA ALA A 78 -0.32 -0.45 -2.87
C ALA A 78 -1.78 -0.22 -3.30
N ASP A 79 -2.61 -1.26 -3.37
CA ASP A 79 -4.04 -1.14 -3.73
C ASP A 79 -4.92 -0.65 -2.58
N ARG A 80 -4.68 -1.07 -1.33
CA ARG A 80 -5.50 -0.61 -0.18
C ARG A 80 -5.18 0.81 0.28
N VAL A 81 -3.95 1.28 0.05
CA VAL A 81 -3.60 2.71 0.20
C VAL A 81 -4.42 3.55 -0.79
N ARG A 82 -4.69 3.07 -2.02
CA ARG A 82 -5.55 3.75 -2.99
C ARG A 82 -7.02 3.86 -2.54
N GLU A 83 -7.54 2.90 -1.78
CA GLU A 83 -8.93 2.90 -1.29
C GLU A 83 -9.13 3.84 -0.08
N ARG A 84 -8.15 3.95 0.83
CA ARG A 84 -8.20 4.91 1.95
C ARG A 84 -7.81 6.34 1.57
N GLU A 85 -7.06 6.50 0.49
CA GLU A 85 -6.77 7.80 -0.13
C GLU A 85 -7.73 8.14 -1.27
N ARG A 86 -8.93 7.54 -1.30
CA ARG A 86 -9.99 7.97 -2.22
C ARG A 86 -10.26 9.45 -1.95
N PRO A 87 -9.85 10.38 -2.83
CA PRO A 87 -10.22 11.76 -2.65
C PRO A 87 -11.71 11.80 -2.91
N GLU A 88 -12.46 12.33 -1.95
CA GLU A 88 -13.80 12.84 -2.17
C GLU A 88 -13.70 14.03 -3.15
N ALA A 89 -13.46 13.71 -4.41
CA ALA A 89 -13.44 14.64 -5.54
C ALA A 89 -13.44 13.80 -6.83
N ALA A 90 -14.64 13.35 -7.20
CA ALA A 90 -14.98 13.32 -8.61
C ALA A 90 -14.79 14.74 -9.19
N TYR A 91 -14.40 14.80 -10.47
CA TYR A 91 -14.85 15.73 -11.52
C TYR A 91 -13.71 16.16 -12.47
N GLY A 92 -13.69 15.47 -13.63
CA GLY A 92 -13.50 16.01 -14.98
C GLY A 92 -12.36 17.00 -15.28
N THR A 93 -11.27 16.50 -15.87
CA THR A 93 -10.63 17.03 -17.10
C THR A 93 -9.47 16.09 -17.51
N PRO A 94 -9.05 16.07 -18.79
CA PRO A 94 -7.78 15.45 -19.16
C PRO A 94 -6.67 16.17 -18.40
N THR A 95 -6.13 15.53 -17.35
CA THR A 95 -5.20 16.22 -16.45
C THR A 95 -3.94 16.66 -17.22
N PRO A 96 -3.59 17.96 -17.21
CA PRO A 96 -2.35 18.50 -17.81
C PRO A 96 -1.10 17.67 -17.44
N ARG A 97 -1.11 17.06 -16.26
CA ARG A 97 -0.06 16.18 -15.75
C ARG A 97 0.36 15.05 -16.69
N ARG A 98 -0.52 14.56 -17.57
CA ARG A 98 -0.18 13.46 -18.50
C ARG A 98 0.81 13.91 -19.59
N ARG A 99 0.63 15.12 -20.13
CA ARG A 99 1.61 15.72 -21.06
C ARG A 99 2.93 16.02 -20.35
N GLY A 100 2.85 16.55 -19.12
CA GLY A 100 4.01 16.77 -18.27
C GLY A 100 4.79 15.48 -17.97
N LEU A 101 4.09 14.39 -17.67
CA LEU A 101 4.68 13.06 -17.45
C LEU A 101 5.40 12.57 -18.71
N GLY A 102 4.81 12.72 -19.90
CA GLY A 102 5.45 12.35 -21.16
C GLY A 102 6.79 13.07 -21.36
N ARG A 103 6.87 14.36 -21.04
CA ARG A 103 8.14 15.11 -21.08
C ARG A 103 9.16 14.58 -20.08
N LEU A 104 8.78 14.33 -18.83
CA LEU A 104 9.72 13.78 -17.85
C LEU A 104 10.23 12.40 -18.24
N VAL A 105 9.38 11.57 -18.84
CA VAL A 105 9.79 10.26 -19.37
C VAL A 105 10.84 10.43 -20.46
N ALA A 106 10.63 11.37 -21.39
CA ALA A 106 11.59 11.66 -22.45
C ALA A 106 12.92 12.21 -21.89
N GLU A 107 12.86 13.20 -20.98
CA GLU A 107 14.03 13.82 -20.35
C GLU A 107 14.83 12.83 -19.50
N ALA A 108 14.15 11.88 -18.85
CA ALA A 108 14.80 10.83 -18.08
C ALA A 108 15.49 9.77 -18.96
N GLY A 109 15.23 9.73 -20.27
CA GLY A 109 15.69 8.68 -21.16
C GLY A 109 14.82 7.41 -21.14
N GLY A 110 13.58 7.52 -20.67
CA GLY A 110 12.60 6.43 -20.63
C GLY A 110 11.95 6.21 -19.27
N VAL A 111 11.00 5.30 -19.23
CA VAL A 111 10.19 5.01 -18.03
C VAL A 111 11.02 4.35 -16.93
N ALA A 112 11.95 3.46 -17.29
CA ALA A 112 12.81 2.77 -16.32
C ALA A 112 13.76 3.71 -15.57
N PRO A 113 14.55 4.57 -16.25
CA PRO A 113 15.38 5.56 -15.56
C PRO A 113 14.58 6.54 -14.70
N LEU A 114 13.38 6.94 -15.15
CA LEU A 114 12.53 7.83 -14.36
C LEU A 114 12.01 7.14 -13.09
N ALA A 115 11.64 5.86 -13.19
CA ALA A 115 11.18 5.07 -12.05
C ALA A 115 12.29 4.92 -11.00
N GLU A 116 13.52 4.64 -11.44
CA GLU A 116 14.69 4.52 -10.56
C GLU A 116 14.97 5.83 -9.82
N ARG A 117 15.08 6.95 -10.54
CA ARG A 117 15.31 8.29 -9.93
C ARG A 117 14.24 8.67 -8.92
N ALA A 118 12.99 8.32 -9.18
CA ALA A 118 11.87 8.64 -8.30
C ALA A 118 11.61 7.59 -7.20
N ALA A 119 12.42 6.54 -7.14
CA ALA A 119 12.22 5.36 -6.29
C ALA A 119 10.79 4.79 -6.42
N VAL A 120 10.25 4.81 -7.63
CA VAL A 120 8.92 4.32 -7.97
C VAL A 120 9.05 2.91 -8.54
N TRP A 121 8.15 2.01 -8.13
CA TRP A 121 8.11 0.67 -8.70
C TRP A 121 7.83 0.73 -10.22
N LEU A 122 8.74 0.19 -11.04
CA LEU A 122 8.69 0.32 -12.49
C LEU A 122 7.35 -0.13 -13.12
N PRO A 123 6.78 -1.30 -12.77
CA PRO A 123 5.48 -1.72 -13.28
C PRO A 123 4.34 -0.73 -12.99
N TYR A 124 4.40 -0.02 -11.87
CA TYR A 124 3.41 1.02 -11.54
C TYR A 124 3.55 2.25 -12.44
N LEU A 125 4.78 2.73 -12.68
CA LEU A 125 4.99 3.87 -13.56
C LEU A 125 4.62 3.53 -15.02
N VAL A 126 4.92 2.32 -15.49
CA VAL A 126 4.48 1.81 -16.80
C VAL A 126 2.97 1.82 -16.91
N ALA A 127 2.25 1.32 -15.89
CA ALA A 127 0.79 1.32 -15.88
C ALA A 127 0.19 2.74 -15.92
N VAL A 128 0.83 3.73 -15.29
CA VAL A 128 0.37 5.13 -15.32
C VAL A 128 0.66 5.79 -16.68
N VAL A 129 1.82 5.50 -17.29
CA VAL A 129 2.19 6.05 -18.61
C VAL A 129 1.30 5.45 -19.71
N GLN A 130 1.02 4.15 -19.67
CA GLN A 130 0.22 3.45 -20.66
C GLN A 130 -1.29 3.55 -20.40
N GLY A 131 -1.71 3.75 -19.14
CA GLY A 131 -3.10 3.83 -18.74
C GLY A 131 -3.80 5.13 -19.17
N GLY A 132 -5.13 5.11 -19.21
CA GLY A 132 -5.97 6.26 -19.56
C GLY A 132 -6.33 7.18 -18.37
N GLY A 133 -5.91 6.83 -17.16
CA GLY A 133 -6.15 7.63 -15.95
C GLY A 133 -5.24 8.86 -15.83
N GLY A 134 -5.59 9.79 -14.93
CA GLY A 134 -4.74 10.92 -14.60
C GLY A 134 -3.52 10.52 -13.77
N VAL A 135 -2.47 11.35 -13.76
CA VAL A 135 -1.30 11.15 -12.90
C VAL A 135 -1.67 11.53 -11.46
N PRO A 136 -1.58 10.60 -10.48
CA PRO A 136 -1.90 10.91 -9.09
C PRO A 136 -1.00 12.01 -8.54
N TRP A 137 -1.54 12.93 -7.74
CA TRP A 137 -0.80 14.06 -7.17
C TRP A 137 0.46 13.63 -6.41
N GLY A 138 0.37 12.57 -5.61
CA GLY A 138 1.50 12.02 -4.88
C GLY A 138 2.62 11.50 -5.78
N LEU A 139 2.25 10.87 -6.91
CA LEU A 139 3.20 10.41 -7.92
C LEU A 139 3.81 11.59 -8.68
N ALA A 140 2.99 12.56 -9.10
CA ALA A 140 3.45 13.75 -9.80
C ALA A 140 4.48 14.52 -8.97
N ARG A 141 4.20 14.77 -7.69
CA ARG A 141 5.12 15.44 -6.77
C ARG A 141 6.45 14.70 -6.63
N ARG A 142 6.43 13.38 -6.57
CA ARG A 142 7.64 12.55 -6.45
C ARG A 142 8.49 12.60 -7.71
N LEU A 143 7.85 12.50 -8.88
CA LEU A 143 8.52 12.58 -10.17
C LEU A 143 9.08 13.98 -10.45
N GLU A 144 8.34 15.04 -10.09
CA GLU A 144 8.83 16.42 -10.15
C GLU A 144 10.07 16.61 -9.27
N ALA A 145 10.01 16.17 -8.01
CA ALA A 145 11.16 16.26 -7.10
C ALA A 145 12.38 15.46 -7.60
N ALA A 146 12.16 14.26 -8.14
CA ALA A 146 13.22 13.42 -8.68
C ALA A 146 13.90 13.99 -9.92
N MET A 147 13.21 14.88 -10.64
CA MET A 147 13.71 15.58 -11.83
C MET A 147 14.01 17.05 -11.53
N GLU A 148 14.12 17.41 -10.24
CA GLU A 148 14.42 18.77 -9.76
C GLU A 148 13.49 19.85 -10.34
N ARG A 149 12.22 19.51 -10.55
CA ARG A 149 11.20 20.41 -11.07
C ARG A 149 10.42 21.09 -9.94
N PRO A 150 10.02 22.36 -10.12
CA PRO A 150 9.17 23.05 -9.15
C PRO A 150 7.79 22.39 -9.07
N ARG A 151 7.14 22.46 -7.91
CA ARG A 151 5.82 21.85 -7.71
C ARG A 151 4.79 22.34 -8.74
N GLY A 152 3.99 21.40 -9.24
CA GLY A 152 2.97 21.68 -10.25
C GLY A 152 3.55 22.00 -11.63
N TRP A 153 4.83 21.67 -11.87
CA TRP A 153 5.44 21.80 -13.19
C TRP A 153 4.70 20.95 -14.21
N MET A 154 4.30 19.71 -13.87
CA MET A 154 3.54 18.85 -14.77
C MET A 154 2.15 19.41 -15.08
N ASP A 155 1.55 20.13 -14.13
CA ASP A 155 0.27 20.82 -14.33
C ASP A 155 0.39 21.97 -15.34
N ARG A 156 1.49 22.72 -15.29
CA ARG A 156 1.76 23.84 -16.22
C ARG A 156 2.25 23.35 -17.58
N ALA A 157 3.09 22.31 -17.61
CA ALA A 157 3.68 21.75 -18.82
C ALA A 157 2.65 21.10 -19.76
N GLY A 158 1.47 20.74 -19.26
CA GLY A 158 0.38 20.18 -20.07
C GLY A 158 -0.76 21.15 -20.39
N ALA A 159 -0.66 22.41 -19.97
CA ALA A 159 -1.65 23.45 -20.25
C ALA A 159 -1.41 24.17 -21.60
N GLY A 160 -0.31 23.85 -22.30
CA GLY A 160 -0.01 24.26 -23.68
C GLY A 160 -0.26 23.13 -24.66
#